data_AF-A0A2L2WJ41-F1
#
_entry.id   AF-A0A2L2WJ41-F1
#
_cell.length_a   1.000
_cell.length_b   1.000
_cell.length_c   1.000
_cell.angle_alpha   90.00
_cell.angle_beta   90.00
_cell.angle_gamma   90.00
#
_symmetry.space_group_name_H-M   'P 1'
#
loop_
_entity.id
_entity.type
_entity.pdbx_description
1 polymer ?
#
loop_
_entity_poly.entity_id
_entity_poly.type
_entity_poly.pdbx_seq_one_letter_code
_entity_poly.pdbx_strand_id
1 'polypeptide(L)'
;WIIHFMGSLDSLLDRLEHLTANYRPPLNGERFLTDREVSARLKVSRRTLQDYRNEGRIAYIQLGGKILYREFDIERMLADSYRSAYRMTAT
;
A
#
# COMPACT_ATOMS: atom_id res chain seq x y z
N TRP A 1 -20.34 -6.24 13.93
CA TRP A 1 -19.37 -7.24 14.41
C TRP A 1 -18.04 -7.16 13.67
N ILE A 2 -18.01 -7.32 12.33
CA ILE A 2 -16.76 -7.23 11.52
C ILE A 2 -16.10 -5.83 11.55
N ILE A 3 -16.88 -4.74 11.52
CA ILE A 3 -16.35 -3.36 11.53
C ILE A 3 -15.59 -3.06 12.84
N HIS A 4 -16.10 -3.55 13.97
CA HIS A 4 -15.47 -3.36 15.27
C HIS A 4 -14.18 -4.19 15.40
N PHE A 5 -14.18 -5.42 14.87
CA PHE A 5 -13.00 -6.26 14.80
C PHE A 5 -11.89 -5.62 13.94
N MET A 6 -12.26 -5.10 12.77
CA MET A 6 -11.32 -4.39 11.89
C MET A 6 -10.75 -3.13 12.56
N GLY A 7 -11.58 -2.33 13.24
CA GLY A 7 -11.10 -1.17 14.01
C GLY A 7 -10.12 -1.54 15.12
N SER A 8 -10.35 -2.65 15.83
CA SER A 8 -9.40 -3.15 16.84
C SER A 8 -8.08 -3.64 16.23
N LEU A 9 -8.13 -4.28 15.05
CA LEU A 9 -6.92 -4.69 14.31
C LEU A 9 -6.11 -3.50 13.82
N ASP A 10 -6.79 -2.46 13.31
CA ASP A 10 -6.14 -1.22 12.88
C ASP A 10 -5.39 -0.55 14.03
N SER A 11 -5.98 -0.50 15.24
CA SER A 11 -5.33 0.08 16.43
C SER A 11 -4.14 -0.75 16.93
N LEU A 12 -4.18 -2.08 16.82
CA LEU A 12 -3.04 -2.94 17.15
C LEU A 12 -1.90 -2.80 16.15
N LEU A 13 -2.23 -2.69 14.86
CA LEU A 13 -1.25 -2.47 13.81
C LEU A 13 -0.56 -1.11 13.97
N ASP A 14 -1.29 -0.06 14.32
CA ASP A 14 -0.73 1.28 14.57
C ASP A 14 0.28 1.27 15.73
N ARG A 15 -0.05 0.57 16.84
CA ARG A 15 0.88 0.37 17.96
C ARG A 15 2.13 -0.42 17.56
N LEU A 16 1.97 -1.46 16.76
CA LEU A 16 3.09 -2.25 16.23
C LEU A 16 3.93 -1.45 15.23
N GLU A 17 3.32 -0.53 14.48
CA GLU A 17 4.02 0.36 13.55
C GLU A 17 4.89 1.36 14.32
N HIS A 18 4.36 1.94 15.40
CA HIS A 18 5.10 2.85 16.30
C HIS A 18 6.32 2.17 16.94
N LEU A 19 6.21 0.89 17.30
CA LEU A 19 7.33 0.13 17.86
C LEU A 19 8.43 -0.14 16.83
N THR A 20 8.07 -0.27 15.55
CA THR A 20 9.03 -0.56 14.47
C THR A 20 9.53 0.66 13.70
N ALA A 21 8.93 1.83 13.88
CA ALA A 21 9.39 3.07 13.26
C ALA A 21 10.85 3.40 13.64
N ASN A 22 11.34 2.84 14.75
CA ASN A 22 12.71 2.95 15.23
C ASN A 22 13.69 1.99 14.52
N TYR A 23 13.22 1.08 13.66
CA TYR A 23 14.06 0.11 12.95
C TYR A 23 13.87 0.26 11.44
N ARG A 24 14.57 1.23 10.86
CA ARG A 24 14.74 1.38 9.40
C ARG A 24 16.17 1.02 9.01
N PRO A 25 16.51 -0.27 8.82
CA PRO A 25 17.65 -0.59 7.98
C PRO A 25 17.32 -0.05 6.58
N PRO A 26 18.17 0.78 5.97
CA PRO A 26 18.01 1.12 4.57
C PRO A 26 18.15 -0.18 3.78
N LEU A 27 17.04 -0.73 3.31
CA LEU A 27 17.03 -1.83 2.36
C LEU A 27 17.54 -1.26 1.03
N ASN A 28 18.87 -1.24 0.91
CA ASN A 28 19.59 -0.96 -0.34
C ASN A 28 19.29 0.38 -1.03
N GLY A 29 18.83 1.39 -0.28
CA GLY A 29 18.50 2.73 -0.81
C GLY A 29 17.13 2.85 -1.48
N GLU A 30 16.34 1.76 -1.52
CA GLU A 30 14.98 1.79 -2.05
C GLU A 30 13.97 2.22 -0.96
N ARG A 31 13.03 3.09 -1.32
CA ARG A 31 11.97 3.52 -0.42
C ARG A 31 10.83 2.51 -0.41
N PHE A 32 10.57 1.96 0.77
CA PHE A 32 9.45 1.07 1.03
C PHE A 32 8.33 1.85 1.73
N LEU A 33 7.10 1.63 1.26
CA LEU A 33 5.89 2.22 1.79
C LEU A 33 5.14 1.19 2.62
N THR A 34 4.51 1.61 3.71
CA THR A 34 3.59 0.77 4.49
C THR A 34 2.18 0.80 3.92
N ASP A 35 1.31 -0.11 4.37
CA ASP A 35 -0.12 -0.10 4.02
C ASP A 35 -0.78 1.27 4.24
N ARG A 36 -0.37 2.01 5.28
CA ARG A 36 -0.89 3.35 5.57
C ARG A 36 -0.51 4.34 4.47
N GLU A 37 0.77 4.38 4.10
CA GLU A 37 1.27 5.29 3.08
C GLU A 37 0.69 4.99 1.70
N VAL A 38 0.59 3.71 1.32
CA VAL A 38 0.02 3.31 0.03
C VAL A 38 -1.48 3.58 -0.03
N SER A 39 -2.23 3.29 1.05
CA SER A 39 -3.66 3.60 1.10
C SER A 39 -3.94 5.09 0.94
N ALA A 40 -3.14 5.94 1.58
CA ALA A 40 -3.22 7.39 1.44
C ALA A 40 -2.88 7.86 0.01
N ARG A 41 -1.82 7.31 -0.60
CA ARG A 41 -1.43 7.65 -1.99
C ARG A 41 -2.50 7.25 -3.00
N LEU A 42 -3.02 6.03 -2.89
CA LEU A 42 -4.04 5.49 -3.81
C LEU A 42 -5.44 6.03 -3.51
N LYS A 43 -5.63 6.74 -2.39
CA LYS A 43 -6.95 7.19 -1.88
C LYS A 43 -7.96 6.05 -1.73
N VAL A 44 -7.47 4.89 -1.30
CA VAL A 44 -8.29 3.70 -1.04
C VAL A 44 -8.24 3.34 0.42
N SER A 45 -9.23 2.58 0.90
CA SER A 45 -9.17 2.04 2.27
C SER A 45 -8.09 0.95 2.37
N ARG A 46 -7.56 0.73 3.58
CA ARG A 46 -6.65 -0.41 3.85
C ARG A 46 -7.29 -1.76 3.51
N ARG A 47 -8.61 -1.87 3.68
CA ARG A 47 -9.39 -3.07 3.30
C ARG A 47 -9.35 -3.31 1.79
N THR A 48 -9.50 -2.26 0.99
CA THR A 48 -9.36 -2.32 -0.47
C THR A 48 -7.93 -2.68 -0.88
N LEU A 49 -6.93 -2.14 -0.17
CA LEU A 49 -5.52 -2.49 -0.42
C LEU A 49 -5.24 -3.97 -0.10
N GLN A 50 -5.91 -4.52 0.92
CA GLN A 50 -5.90 -5.96 1.20
C GLN A 50 -6.52 -6.78 0.07
N ASP A 51 -7.66 -6.35 -0.47
CA ASP A 51 -8.29 -7.03 -1.62
C ASP A 51 -7.38 -6.98 -2.86
N TYR A 52 -6.69 -5.87 -3.12
CA TYR A 52 -5.72 -5.77 -4.22
C TYR A 52 -4.54 -6.72 -4.06
N ARG A 53 -4.07 -6.96 -2.84
CA ARG A 53 -3.05 -7.99 -2.57
C ARG A 53 -3.60 -9.40 -2.81
N ASN A 54 -4.81 -9.69 -2.33
CA ASN A 54 -5.45 -10.99 -2.51
C ASN A 54 -5.71 -11.31 -3.99
N GLU A 55 -6.07 -10.30 -4.77
CA GLU A 55 -6.28 -10.38 -6.22
C GLU A 55 -4.95 -10.39 -7.02
N GLY A 56 -3.81 -10.19 -6.38
CA GLY A 56 -2.49 -10.15 -7.04
C GLY A 56 -2.27 -8.90 -7.91
N ARG A 57 -3.05 -7.84 -7.71
CA ARG A 57 -2.99 -6.60 -8.51
C ARG A 57 -1.88 -5.65 -8.12
N ILE A 58 -1.34 -5.79 -6.91
CA ILE A 58 -0.30 -4.93 -6.36
C ILE A 58 0.87 -5.77 -5.84
N ALA A 59 2.08 -5.39 -6.25
CA ALA A 59 3.31 -6.05 -5.80
C ALA A 59 3.60 -5.69 -4.34
N TYR A 60 3.97 -6.68 -3.53
CA TYR A 60 4.28 -6.49 -2.12
C TYR A 60 5.41 -7.41 -1.68
N ILE A 61 6.06 -7.05 -0.57
CA ILE A 61 7.08 -7.86 0.10
C ILE A 61 6.66 -8.03 1.55
N GLN A 62 6.75 -9.26 2.05
CA GLN A 62 6.58 -9.54 3.46
C GLN A 62 7.94 -9.58 4.16
N LEU A 63 8.19 -8.62 5.04
CA LEU A 63 9.41 -8.53 5.83
C LEU A 63 9.06 -8.57 7.31
N GLY A 64 9.46 -9.63 8.01
CA GLY A 64 9.21 -9.76 9.46
C GLY A 64 7.73 -9.67 9.84
N GLY A 65 6.83 -10.21 9.02
CA GLY A 65 5.38 -10.15 9.23
C GLY A 65 4.72 -8.83 8.82
N LYS A 66 5.49 -7.84 8.34
CA LYS A 66 4.96 -6.58 7.80
C LYS A 66 4.89 -6.63 6.30
N ILE A 67 3.86 -5.99 5.75
CA ILE A 67 3.71 -5.86 4.31
C ILE A 67 4.26 -4.49 3.90
N LEU A 68 5.22 -4.53 2.99
CA LEU A 68 5.91 -3.38 2.44
C LEU A 68 5.72 -3.36 0.93
N TYR A 69 5.61 -2.15 0.40
CA TYR A 69 5.47 -1.91 -1.03
C TYR A 69 6.66 -1.11 -1.50
N ARG A 70 7.26 -1.50 -2.63
CA ARG A 70 8.29 -0.67 -3.27
C ARG A 70 7.62 0.57 -3.84
N GLU A 71 8.10 1.76 -3.50
CA GLU A 71 7.52 3.01 -4.02
C GLU A 71 7.52 3.02 -5.56
N PHE A 72 8.61 2.55 -6.17
CA PHE A 72 8.75 2.44 -7.63
C PHE A 72 7.67 1.56 -8.28
N ASP A 73 7.35 0.41 -7.70
CA ASP A 73 6.34 -0.50 -8.24
C ASP A 73 4.94 0.11 -8.17
N ILE A 74 4.64 0.85 -7.09
CA ILE A 74 3.38 1.58 -6.95
C ILE A 74 3.25 2.68 -8.00
N GLU A 75 4.33 3.45 -8.23
CA GLU A 75 4.35 4.49 -9.25
C GLU A 75 4.21 3.93 -10.65
N ARG A 76 4.91 2.85 -10.96
CA ARG A 76 4.80 2.14 -12.23
C ARG A 76 3.38 1.61 -12.44
N MET A 77 2.80 0.95 -11.43
CA MET A 77 1.41 0.48 -11.49
C MET A 77 0.43 1.62 -11.76
N LEU A 78 0.62 2.77 -11.10
CA LEU A 78 -0.21 3.95 -11.32
C LEU A 78 -0.05 4.51 -12.74
N ALA A 79 1.17 4.55 -13.27
CA ALA A 79 1.45 5.01 -14.62
C ALA A 79 0.85 4.07 -15.68
N ASP A 80 1.03 2.76 -15.53
CA ASP A 80 0.50 1.74 -16.45
C ASP A 80 -1.05 1.70 -16.42
N SER A 81 -1.65 1.98 -15.26
CA SER A 81 -3.11 1.99 -15.08
C SER A 81 -3.75 3.35 -15.42
N TYR A 82 -2.96 4.40 -15.65
CA TYR A 82 -3.45 5.71 -16.03
C TYR A 82 -4.00 5.68 -17.46
N ARG A 83 -5.30 5.45 -17.61
CA ARG A 83 -6.01 5.68 -18.86
C ARG A 83 -6.39 7.14 -18.98
N SER A 84 -5.85 7.82 -19.99
CA SER A 84 -6.26 9.18 -20.33
C SER A 84 -7.77 9.21 -20.61
N ALA A 85 -8.51 9.99 -19.83
CA ALA A 85 -9.96 10.11 -19.94
C ALA A 85 -10.40 10.77 -21.27
N TYR A 86 -9.47 11.42 -21.97
CA TYR A 86 -9.70 12.00 -23.27
C TYR A 86 -9.05 11.15 -24.35
N ARG A 87 -9.87 10.42 -25.12
CA ARG A 87 -9.50 10.14 -26.51
C ARG A 87 -9.52 11.50 -27.19
N MET A 88 -8.35 12.06 -27.50
CA MET A 88 -8.27 13.04 -28.58
C MET A 88 -8.62 12.27 -29.85
N THR A 89 -9.90 12.19 -30.18
CA THR A 89 -10.35 12.10 -31.57
C THR A 89 -9.88 13.37 -32.25
N ALA A 90 -8.64 13.35 -32.70
CA ALA A 90 -8.14 14.32 -33.66
C ALA A 90 -8.81 14.01 -35.02
N THR A 91 -9.37 15.07 -35.58
CA THR A 91 -10.07 15.19 -36.87
C THR A 91 -9.19 14.79 -38.04
#